data_AF-A0A0D6AME8-F1
#
_entry.id   AF-A0A0D6AME8-F1
#
_cell.length_a   1.000
_cell.length_b   1.000
_cell.length_c   1.000
_cell.angle_alpha   90.00
_cell.angle_beta   90.00
_cell.angle_gamma   90.00
#
_symmetry.space_group_name_H-M   'P 1'
#
loop_
_entity.id
_entity.type
_entity.pdbx_description
1 polymer ?
#
loop_
_entity_poly.entity_id
_entity_poly.type
_entity_poly.pdbx_seq_one_letter_code
_entity_poly.pdbx_strand_id
1 'polypeptide(L)'
;MSENYQPLENEAHAINIIDEDVHRFYVGQSMFKLGYLLEGIKCKLIDISNNDLKKENSHNNRKKWINDGVDVEVLKVGSLGWQKGKLKLKVTVEFCPEESSLN
;
A
#
# COMPACT_ATOMS: atom_id res chain seq x y z
N MET A 1 7.51 24.47 -4.69
CA MET A 1 6.70 23.74 -5.69
C MET A 1 5.79 22.83 -4.88
N SER A 2 4.47 22.97 -4.98
CA SER A 2 3.59 21.98 -4.35
C SER A 2 3.67 20.73 -5.21
N GLU A 3 4.28 19.68 -4.68
CA GLU A 3 4.23 18.39 -5.34
C GLU A 3 2.77 17.91 -5.25
N ASN A 4 2.03 18.08 -6.35
CA ASN A 4 0.60 17.79 -6.42
C ASN A 4 0.37 16.27 -6.55
N TYR A 5 0.89 15.49 -5.61
CA TYR A 5 0.64 14.07 -5.50
C TYR A 5 -0.84 13.83 -5.20
N GLN A 6 -1.44 12.92 -5.97
CA GLN A 6 -2.81 12.47 -5.78
C GLN A 6 -2.86 10.95 -5.71
N PRO A 7 -3.73 10.35 -4.87
CA PRO A 7 -3.90 8.91 -4.82
C PRO A 7 -4.30 8.31 -6.18
N LEU A 8 -3.63 7.23 -6.60
CA LEU A 8 -4.10 6.38 -7.68
C LEU A 8 -5.04 5.30 -7.13
N GLU A 9 -6.35 5.47 -7.36
CA GLU A 9 -7.36 4.56 -6.80
C GLU A 9 -7.67 3.36 -7.70
N ASN A 10 -7.49 3.49 -9.02
CA ASN A 10 -7.81 2.43 -9.97
C ASN A 10 -6.64 1.45 -10.14
N GLU A 11 -6.76 0.27 -9.53
CA GLU A 11 -5.75 -0.80 -9.58
C GLU A 11 -5.47 -1.33 -11.00
N ALA A 12 -6.32 -1.02 -12.00
CA ALA A 12 -6.11 -1.42 -13.39
C ALA A 12 -5.12 -0.51 -14.15
N HIS A 13 -4.73 0.64 -13.60
CA HIS A 13 -3.76 1.52 -14.23
C HIS A 13 -2.42 0.80 -14.47
N ALA A 14 -1.87 0.97 -15.68
CA ALA A 14 -0.52 0.52 -15.99
C ALA A 14 0.48 1.55 -15.49
N ILE A 15 1.52 1.07 -14.81
CA ILE A 15 2.66 1.85 -14.33
C ILE A 15 3.87 1.35 -15.11
N ASN A 16 4.67 2.29 -15.62
CA ASN A 16 5.98 2.02 -16.20
C ASN A 16 7.03 2.80 -15.43
N ILE A 17 7.94 2.10 -14.75
CA ILE A 17 9.08 2.73 -14.09
C ILE A 17 10.16 2.98 -15.16
N ILE A 18 10.38 4.25 -15.49
CA ILE A 18 11.33 4.67 -16.53
C ILE A 18 12.78 4.61 -16.01
N ASP A 19 12.98 4.77 -14.70
CA ASP A 19 14.30 4.71 -14.08
C ASP A 19 14.82 3.26 -13.99
N GLU A 20 15.87 2.97 -14.77
CA GLU A 20 16.44 1.63 -14.91
C GLU A 20 17.15 1.11 -13.64
N ASP A 21 17.60 2.01 -12.77
CA ASP A 21 18.30 1.64 -11.53
C ASP A 21 17.30 1.42 -10.39
N VAL A 22 16.16 2.10 -10.42
CA VAL A 22 15.10 1.97 -9.40
C VAL A 22 14.20 0.76 -9.64
N HIS A 23 13.85 0.42 -10.90
CA HIS A 23 12.85 -0.64 -11.14
C HIS A 23 13.34 -2.04 -10.69
N ARG A 24 14.65 -2.32 -10.77
CA ARG A 24 15.25 -3.60 -10.37
C ARG A 24 15.08 -3.92 -8.88
N PHE A 25 14.80 -2.92 -8.05
CA PHE A 25 14.65 -3.10 -6.60
C PHE A 25 13.29 -3.70 -6.19
N TYR A 26 12.21 -3.40 -6.92
CA TYR A 26 10.84 -3.77 -6.49
C TYR A 26 10.15 -4.82 -7.34
N VAL A 27 10.41 -4.88 -8.65
CA VAL A 27 9.65 -5.71 -9.60
C VAL A 27 10.53 -6.17 -10.75
N GLY A 28 10.37 -7.43 -11.17
CA GLY A 28 11.16 -8.00 -12.29
C GLY A 28 10.77 -7.50 -13.69
N GLN A 29 9.82 -6.58 -13.79
CA GLN A 29 9.34 -5.96 -15.02
C GLN A 29 9.19 -4.45 -14.78
N SER A 30 9.60 -3.61 -15.73
CA SER A 30 9.45 -2.15 -15.64
C SER A 30 7.98 -1.70 -15.77
N MET A 31 7.17 -2.46 -16.50
CA MET A 31 5.74 -2.19 -16.72
C MET A 31 4.84 -3.23 -16.03
N PHE A 32 3.88 -2.76 -15.24
CA PHE A 32 2.96 -3.61 -14.48
C PHE A 32 1.66 -2.86 -14.12
N LYS A 33 0.62 -3.57 -13.70
CA LYS A 33 -0.61 -2.96 -13.15
C LYS A 33 -0.40 -2.49 -11.72
N LEU A 34 -0.98 -1.36 -11.35
CA LEU A 34 -0.96 -0.82 -9.99
C LEU A 34 -1.40 -1.87 -8.95
N GLY A 35 -2.42 -2.66 -9.25
CA GLY A 35 -2.88 -3.75 -8.39
C GLY A 35 -1.77 -4.73 -7.99
N TYR A 36 -0.85 -5.06 -8.91
CA TYR A 36 0.27 -5.96 -8.60
C TYR A 36 1.28 -5.33 -7.63
N LEU A 37 1.53 -4.02 -7.75
CA LEU A 37 2.36 -3.30 -6.80
C LEU A 37 1.71 -3.27 -5.42
N LEU A 38 0.42 -2.94 -5.35
CA LEU A 38 -0.34 -2.92 -4.09
C LEU A 38 -0.40 -4.31 -3.44
N GLU A 39 -0.66 -5.38 -4.19
CA GLU A 39 -0.60 -6.76 -3.71
C GLU A 39 0.78 -7.09 -3.14
N GLY A 40 1.85 -6.77 -3.87
CA GLY A 40 3.23 -7.02 -3.45
C GLY A 40 3.61 -6.28 -2.16
N ILE A 41 3.24 -5.00 -2.05
CA ILE A 41 3.48 -4.21 -0.84
C ILE A 41 2.68 -4.77 0.34
N LYS A 42 1.39 -5.08 0.15
CA LYS A 42 0.54 -5.69 1.18
C LYS A 42 1.15 -7.00 1.70
N CYS A 43 1.62 -7.86 0.80
CA CYS A 43 2.30 -9.11 1.14
C CYS A 43 3.54 -8.88 2.02
N LYS A 44 4.43 -7.96 1.62
CA LYS A 44 5.62 -7.61 2.40
C LYS A 44 5.27 -7.01 3.77
N LEU A 45 4.27 -6.14 3.82
CA LEU A 45 3.85 -5.42 5.03
C LEU A 45 3.39 -6.38 6.15
N ILE A 46 2.74 -7.48 5.78
CA ILE A 46 2.21 -8.46 6.73
C ILE A 46 2.98 -9.79 6.73
N ASP A 47 4.15 -9.82 6.10
CA ASP A 47 5.03 -11.00 6.02
C ASP A 47 4.31 -12.26 5.48
N ILE A 48 3.65 -12.17 4.33
CA ILE A 48 3.05 -13.36 3.68
C ILE A 48 3.39 -13.42 2.19
N SER A 49 3.24 -14.60 1.58
CA SER A 49 3.39 -14.74 0.12
C SER A 49 2.13 -14.26 -0.63
N ASN A 50 2.26 -13.98 -1.93
CA ASN A 50 1.09 -13.63 -2.77
C ASN A 50 0.06 -14.79 -2.83
N ASN A 51 0.53 -16.04 -2.81
CA ASN A 51 -0.35 -17.20 -2.76
C ASN A 51 -1.15 -17.26 -1.45
N ASP A 52 -0.54 -16.87 -0.33
CA ASP A 52 -1.24 -16.79 0.94
C ASP A 52 -2.27 -15.68 0.96
N LEU A 53 -1.96 -14.52 0.36
CA LEU A 53 -2.89 -13.40 0.27
C LEU A 53 -4.21 -13.80 -0.41
N LYS A 54 -4.13 -14.62 -1.47
CA LYS A 54 -5.30 -15.08 -2.25
C LYS A 54 -6.07 -16.24 -1.61
N LYS A 55 -5.47 -17.00 -0.69
CA LYS A 55 -6.14 -18.11 0.02
C LYS A 55 -7.01 -17.60 1.16
N GLU A 56 -8.32 -17.81 1.11
CA GLU A 56 -9.27 -17.29 2.11
C GLU A 56 -8.93 -17.68 3.56
N ASN A 57 -8.47 -18.91 3.79
CA ASN A 57 -8.19 -19.42 5.14
C ASN A 57 -6.72 -19.38 5.56
N SER A 58 -5.83 -18.75 4.79
CA SER A 58 -4.39 -18.66 5.10
C SER A 58 -4.05 -17.36 5.84
N HIS A 59 -3.26 -17.46 6.93
CA HIS A 59 -2.73 -16.32 7.67
C HIS A 59 -3.77 -15.25 8.08
N ASN A 60 -5.00 -15.63 8.44
CA ASN A 60 -6.09 -14.70 8.78
C ASN A 60 -5.69 -13.66 9.84
N ASN A 61 -4.92 -14.06 10.85
CA ASN A 61 -4.41 -13.13 11.87
C ASN A 61 -3.49 -12.05 11.28
N ARG A 62 -2.67 -12.36 10.28
CA ARG A 62 -1.82 -11.37 9.59
C ARG A 62 -2.65 -10.49 8.66
N LYS A 63 -3.63 -11.07 7.94
CA LYS A 63 -4.52 -10.34 7.03
C LYS A 63 -5.43 -9.31 7.73
N LYS A 64 -5.76 -9.52 9.01
CA LYS A 64 -6.50 -8.54 9.82
C LYS A 64 -5.85 -7.15 9.78
N TRP A 65 -4.52 -7.05 9.73
CA TRP A 65 -3.82 -5.77 9.66
C TRP A 65 -4.22 -4.91 8.47
N ILE A 66 -4.63 -5.50 7.33
CA ILE A 66 -4.98 -4.76 6.10
C ILE A 66 -6.47 -4.84 5.72
N ASN A 67 -7.23 -5.76 6.31
CA ASN A 67 -8.66 -5.96 6.00
C ASN A 67 -9.58 -5.40 7.09
N ASP A 68 -9.47 -5.91 8.32
CA ASP A 68 -10.46 -5.72 9.38
C ASP A 68 -9.99 -4.80 10.52
N GLY A 69 -8.68 -4.63 10.63
CA GLY A 69 -8.00 -4.03 11.77
C GLY A 69 -7.74 -5.04 12.90
N VAL A 70 -6.70 -4.74 13.68
CA VAL A 70 -6.31 -5.49 14.89
C VAL A 70 -6.74 -4.71 16.12
N ASP A 71 -7.34 -5.40 17.09
CA ASP A 71 -7.74 -4.79 18.36
C ASP A 71 -6.51 -4.31 19.13
N VAL A 72 -6.54 -3.05 19.59
CA VAL A 72 -5.46 -2.42 20.34
C VAL A 72 -5.98 -1.48 21.41
N GLU A 73 -5.07 -1.03 22.26
CA GLU A 73 -5.25 0.12 23.12
C GLU A 73 -4.20 1.19 22.76
N VAL A 74 -4.64 2.43 22.60
CA VAL A 74 -3.75 3.58 22.32
C VAL A 74 -3.81 4.56 23.49
N LEU A 75 -2.65 4.89 24.06
CA LEU A 75 -2.50 6.00 25.00
C LEU A 75 -2.08 7.24 24.20
N LYS A 76 -3.01 8.19 24.00
CA LYS A 76 -2.70 9.43 23.27
C LYS A 76 -1.97 10.40 24.19
N VAL A 77 -1.03 11.17 23.63
CA VAL A 77 -0.40 12.24 24.39
C VAL A 77 -1.48 13.20 24.90
N GLY A 78 -1.50 13.46 26.21
CA GLY A 78 -2.52 14.27 26.87
C GLY A 78 -3.84 13.56 27.19
N SER A 79 -4.00 12.25 26.92
CA SER A 79 -5.17 11.50 27.36
C SER A 79 -5.04 11.03 28.80
N LEU A 80 -6.17 10.92 29.50
CA LEU A 80 -6.25 10.45 30.89
C LEU A 80 -6.13 8.92 31.03
N GLY A 81 -6.04 8.18 29.92
CA GLY A 81 -5.96 6.72 29.93
C GLY A 81 -5.92 6.10 28.54
N TRP A 82 -5.84 4.77 28.53
CA TRP A 82 -5.83 3.92 27.34
C TRP A 82 -7.19 3.91 26.63
N GLN A 83 -7.17 4.08 25.31
CA GLN A 83 -8.37 4.03 24.46
C GLN A 83 -8.38 2.73 23.66
N LYS A 84 -9.38 1.86 23.89
CA LYS A 84 -9.61 0.66 23.07
C LYS A 84 -10.08 1.05 21.67
N GLY A 85 -9.58 0.35 20.66
CA GLY A 85 -9.95 0.56 19.27
C GLY A 85 -9.31 -0.48 18.35
N LYS A 86 -9.30 -0.19 17.04
CA LYS A 86 -8.65 -1.03 16.02
C LYS A 86 -7.61 -0.25 15.25
N LEU A 87 -6.46 -0.86 14.99
CA LEU A 87 -5.47 -0.37 14.03
C LEU A 87 -5.58 -1.14 12.72
N LYS A 88 -5.69 -0.41 11.61
CA LYS A 88 -5.69 -0.95 10.25
C LYS A 88 -4.63 -0.21 9.43
N LEU A 89 -3.80 -0.96 8.75
CA LEU A 89 -2.78 -0.44 7.84
C LEU A 89 -3.42 -0.25 6.45
N LYS A 90 -3.22 0.93 5.88
CA LYS A 90 -3.64 1.27 4.51
C LYS A 90 -2.40 1.63 3.71
N VAL A 91 -2.29 1.04 2.52
CA VAL A 91 -1.27 1.40 1.53
C VAL A 91 -1.94 2.31 0.50
N THR A 92 -1.34 3.47 0.26
CA THR A 92 -1.73 4.40 -0.80
C THR A 92 -0.53 4.59 -1.72
N VAL A 93 -0.74 4.54 -3.03
CA VAL A 93 0.24 4.92 -4.05
C VAL A 93 -0.24 6.24 -4.64
N GLU A 94 0.65 7.22 -4.69
CA GLU A 94 0.33 8.57 -5.19
C GLU A 94 1.13 8.86 -6.45
N PHE A 95 0.54 9.68 -7.31
CA PHE A 95 1.13 10.12 -8.57
C PHE A 95 1.02 11.63 -8.68
N CYS A 96 2.13 12.28 -9.04
CA CYS A 96 2.16 13.69 -9.42
C CYS A 96 2.41 13.73 -10.93
N PRO A 97 1.42 14.09 -11.76
CA PRO A 97 1.70 14.35 -13.16
C PRO A 97 2.63 15.57 -13.27
N GLU A 98 3.51 15.56 -14.26
CA GLU A 98 4.18 16.81 -14.67
C GLU A 98 3.11 17.81 -15.11
N GLU A 99 3.27 19.09 -14.76
CA GLU A 99 2.41 20.14 -15.30
C GLU A 99 2.44 20.01 -16.83
N SER A 100 1.28 19.79 -17.43
CA SER A 100 1.17 19.62 -18.86
C SER A 100 1.79 20.83 -19.55
N SER A 101 2.95 20.67 -20.19
CA SER A 101 3.35 21.55 -21.29
C SER A 101 2.49 21.18 -22.51
N LEU A 102 1.19 21.40 -22.42
CA LEU A 102 0.27 21.29 -23.55
C LEU A 102 -0.04 22.72 -24.00
N ASN A 103 0.54 23.07 -25.15
CA ASN A 103 0.06 24.12 -26.05
C ASN A 103 -1.39 23.85 -26.46
#